data_AF-A0A1F8MUS7-F1
#
_entry.id   AF-A0A1F8MUS7-F1
#
_cell.length_a   1.000
_cell.length_b   1.000
_cell.length_c   1.000
_cell.angle_alpha   90.00
_cell.angle_beta   90.00
_cell.angle_gamma   90.00
#
_symmetry.space_group_name_H-M   'P 1'
#
loop_
_entity.id
_entity.type
_entity.pdbx_description
1 polymer ?
#
loop_
_entity_poly.entity_id
_entity_poly.type
_entity_poly.pdbx_seq_one_letter_code
_entity_poly.pdbx_strand_id
1 'polypeptide(L)'
;MTRTGIFYHYQDGERLRDFPQALEGLLDNDDVFLYDAFYPLKPPSSFEFAPVSEYILHQVHTPEMVGLVKRTRDFEGALFSVAGTVSAALKIWHEEIDNAFVFTGYGDHHAGSDFFSGGCYFNGAAIAIHELRRQFRVEKVAIVDTDAHHGNGTWEIFEDDPGVLYVCFCSGSSLERKNKVNVQVPWKTDDDEYLSLIKQGFVQRVKAFKPECVFWNWGYDGTQGAYGDIGLSPDLHQRLARELKTVVDRVCSGRLIVVLCGGSRRDLARRLIPQVIRVLAEQGQSHQNLT
;
A
#
# COMPACT_ATOMS: atom_id res chain seq x y z
N MET A 1 -6.69 22.03 0.19
CA MET A 1 -7.23 20.81 0.82
C MET A 1 -6.49 19.62 0.21
N THR A 2 -6.43 18.47 0.88
CA THR A 2 -5.69 17.30 0.37
C THR A 2 -6.62 16.48 -0.52
N ARG A 3 -6.26 16.26 -1.79
CA ARG A 3 -7.02 15.45 -2.74
C ARG A 3 -6.66 13.99 -2.57
N THR A 4 -7.61 13.18 -2.14
CA THR A 4 -7.39 11.76 -1.82
C THR A 4 -8.10 10.87 -2.82
N GLY A 5 -7.34 10.02 -3.52
CA GLY A 5 -7.89 9.00 -4.40
C GLY A 5 -8.20 7.70 -3.66
N ILE A 6 -9.35 7.08 -3.94
CA ILE A 6 -9.72 5.75 -3.48
C ILE A 6 -9.83 4.86 -4.71
N PHE A 7 -8.95 3.87 -4.85
CA PHE A 7 -8.95 2.97 -6.00
C PHE A 7 -9.61 1.66 -5.61
N TYR A 8 -10.77 1.39 -6.19
CA TYR A 8 -11.61 0.26 -5.86
C TYR A 8 -11.89 -0.59 -7.10
N HIS A 9 -11.86 -1.90 -6.92
CA HIS A 9 -12.48 -2.81 -7.87
C HIS A 9 -13.32 -3.79 -7.07
N TYR A 10 -14.45 -4.20 -7.63
CA TYR A 10 -15.27 -5.22 -7.03
C TYR A 10 -14.50 -6.53 -6.92
N GLN A 11 -14.67 -7.22 -5.79
CA GLN A 11 -14.03 -8.48 -5.49
C GLN A 11 -15.05 -9.44 -4.88
N ASP A 12 -15.01 -10.69 -5.33
CA ASP A 12 -15.78 -11.75 -4.71
C ASP A 12 -15.13 -12.15 -3.38
N GLY A 13 -15.84 -11.95 -2.27
CA GLY A 13 -15.38 -12.38 -0.96
C GLY A 13 -16.02 -11.64 0.22
N GLU A 14 -15.79 -12.14 1.43
CA GLU A 14 -16.36 -11.54 2.64
C GLU A 14 -15.57 -10.32 3.14
N ARG A 15 -14.24 -10.29 2.95
CA ARG A 15 -13.36 -9.24 3.52
C ARG A 15 -13.85 -7.83 3.20
N LEU A 16 -14.16 -7.57 1.92
CA LEU A 16 -14.47 -6.23 1.39
C LEU A 16 -15.94 -6.10 0.96
N ARG A 17 -16.81 -7.02 1.40
CA ARG A 17 -18.23 -7.08 1.02
C ARG A 17 -19.04 -5.83 1.38
N ASP A 18 -18.59 -5.08 2.38
CA ASP A 18 -19.26 -3.87 2.84
C ASP A 18 -18.88 -2.60 2.05
N PHE A 19 -17.99 -2.72 1.07
CA PHE A 19 -17.49 -1.60 0.27
C PHE A 19 -18.12 -1.60 -1.12
N PRO A 20 -18.38 -0.42 -1.71
CA PRO A 20 -18.01 0.92 -1.23
C PRO A 20 -18.94 1.54 -0.18
N GLN A 21 -20.04 0.89 0.23
CA GLN A 21 -21.06 1.48 1.12
C GLN A 21 -20.51 1.89 2.50
N ALA A 22 -19.51 1.19 3.03
CA ALA A 22 -18.83 1.56 4.27
C ALA A 22 -18.05 2.90 4.17
N LEU A 23 -17.92 3.48 2.97
CA LEU A 23 -17.33 4.78 2.70
C LEU A 23 -18.38 5.91 2.55
N GLU A 24 -19.68 5.62 2.71
CA GLU A 24 -20.71 6.66 2.75
C GLU A 24 -20.35 7.74 3.79
N GLY A 25 -20.57 9.01 3.44
CA GLY A 25 -20.13 10.17 4.23
C GLY A 25 -18.68 10.59 4.00
N LEU A 26 -17.78 9.68 3.61
CA LEU A 26 -16.43 10.05 3.14
C LEU A 26 -16.46 10.55 1.70
N LEU A 27 -17.28 9.92 0.86
CA LEU A 27 -17.44 10.27 -0.55
C LEU A 27 -18.24 11.56 -0.78
N ASP A 28 -18.81 12.13 0.28
CA ASP A 28 -19.50 13.44 0.22
C ASP A 28 -18.51 14.61 0.27
N ASN A 29 -17.22 14.34 0.50
CA ASN A 29 -16.16 15.32 0.47
C ASN A 29 -15.66 15.53 -0.97
N ASP A 30 -15.75 16.77 -1.46
CA ASP A 30 -15.36 17.16 -2.83
C ASP A 30 -13.87 16.87 -3.16
N ASP A 31 -13.01 16.71 -2.16
CA ASP A 31 -11.59 16.36 -2.33
C ASP A 31 -11.31 14.85 -2.21
N VAL A 32 -12.34 14.02 -2.07
CA VAL A 32 -12.21 12.55 -2.00
C VAL A 32 -12.80 11.94 -3.27
N PHE A 33 -11.95 11.30 -4.07
CA PHE A 33 -12.32 10.78 -5.39
C PHE A 33 -12.34 9.25 -5.37
N LEU A 34 -13.49 8.65 -5.65
CA LEU A 34 -13.59 7.21 -5.87
C LEU A 34 -13.28 6.90 -7.34
N TYR A 35 -12.18 6.19 -7.56
CA TYR A 35 -11.82 5.61 -8.84
C TYR A 35 -12.19 4.13 -8.85
N ASP A 36 -12.93 3.68 -9.86
CA ASP A 36 -13.34 2.29 -9.99
C ASP A 36 -12.76 1.60 -11.22
N ALA A 37 -12.65 0.26 -11.16
CA ALA A 37 -12.18 -0.50 -12.30
C ALA A 37 -13.14 -0.38 -13.49
N PHE A 38 -12.58 -0.22 -14.68
CA PHE A 38 -13.35 -0.28 -15.92
C PHE A 38 -13.80 -1.72 -16.21
N TYR A 39 -15.10 -1.90 -16.41
CA TYR A 39 -15.70 -3.14 -16.91
C TYR A 39 -16.33 -2.86 -18.27
N PRO A 40 -16.13 -3.70 -19.30
CA PRO A 40 -16.67 -3.46 -20.65
C PRO A 40 -18.20 -3.26 -20.71
N LEU A 41 -18.92 -3.78 -19.71
CA LEU A 41 -20.38 -3.66 -19.60
C LEU A 41 -20.84 -2.33 -18.99
N LYS A 42 -19.92 -1.53 -18.43
CA LYS A 42 -20.19 -0.23 -17.82
C LYS A 42 -19.87 0.89 -18.81
N PRO A 43 -20.68 1.97 -18.90
CA PRO A 43 -20.34 3.15 -19.69
C PRO A 43 -19.05 3.81 -19.21
N PRO A 44 -18.16 4.27 -20.11
CA PRO A 44 -16.90 4.89 -19.73
C PRO A 44 -17.06 6.16 -18.87
N SER A 45 -16.16 6.37 -17.90
CA SER A 45 -16.11 7.59 -17.08
C SER A 45 -14.68 8.06 -16.78
N SER A 46 -14.52 9.32 -16.35
CA SER A 46 -13.20 9.89 -15.98
C SER A 46 -12.60 9.30 -14.70
N PHE A 47 -13.39 8.59 -13.91
CA PHE A 47 -12.98 7.96 -12.66
C PHE A 47 -12.60 6.50 -12.83
N GLU A 48 -12.54 6.01 -14.06
CA GLU A 48 -12.18 4.62 -14.32
C GLU A 48 -10.68 4.42 -14.50
N PHE A 49 -10.20 3.25 -14.06
CA PHE A 49 -8.89 2.75 -14.41
C PHE A 49 -8.96 1.39 -15.11
N ALA A 50 -8.10 1.20 -16.11
CA ALA A 50 -8.03 -0.01 -16.91
C ALA A 50 -6.99 -0.99 -16.34
N PRO A 51 -7.13 -2.30 -16.60
CA PRO A 51 -6.11 -3.27 -16.22
C PRO A 51 -4.75 -2.93 -16.86
N VAL A 52 -3.65 -3.26 -16.16
CA VAL A 52 -2.31 -3.08 -16.73
C VAL A 52 -2.06 -4.06 -17.88
N SER A 53 -1.23 -3.65 -18.83
CA SER A 53 -0.82 -4.54 -19.91
C SER A 53 0.10 -5.65 -19.39
N GLU A 54 0.08 -6.81 -20.06
CA GLU A 54 0.99 -7.91 -19.76
C GLU A 54 2.48 -7.50 -19.94
N TYR A 55 2.76 -6.56 -20.85
CA TYR A 55 4.09 -5.97 -21.00
C TYR A 55 4.61 -5.32 -19.70
N ILE A 56 3.72 -4.63 -18.97
CA ILE A 56 4.05 -3.97 -17.71
C ILE A 56 4.28 -5.00 -16.60
N LEU A 57 3.50 -6.09 -16.56
CA LEU A 57 3.73 -7.19 -15.62
C LEU A 57 5.14 -7.79 -15.79
N HIS A 58 5.56 -7.98 -17.05
CA HIS A 58 6.86 -8.55 -17.40
C HIS A 58 8.06 -7.65 -17.05
N GLN A 59 7.83 -6.40 -16.62
CA GLN A 59 8.91 -5.52 -16.15
C GLN A 59 9.40 -5.86 -14.74
N VAL A 60 8.60 -6.61 -13.98
CA VAL A 60 8.88 -7.00 -12.59
C VAL A 60 8.85 -8.52 -12.45
N HIS A 61 7.91 -9.17 -13.11
CA HIS A 61 7.68 -10.60 -12.98
C HIS A 61 8.12 -11.36 -14.22
N THR A 62 8.65 -12.57 -14.06
CA THR A 62 9.04 -13.43 -15.18
C THR A 62 7.83 -13.87 -15.99
N PRO A 63 7.99 -14.12 -17.31
CA PRO A 63 6.92 -14.65 -18.14
C PRO A 63 6.30 -15.95 -17.61
N GLU A 64 7.11 -16.81 -17.02
CA GLU A 64 6.69 -18.07 -16.40
C GLU A 64 5.77 -17.82 -15.21
N MET A 65 6.13 -16.88 -14.32
CA MET A 65 5.35 -16.50 -13.14
C MET A 65 4.02 -15.85 -13.56
N VAL A 66 4.03 -14.90 -14.50
CA VAL A 66 2.80 -14.30 -15.05
C VAL A 66 1.92 -15.38 -15.69
N GLY A 67 2.51 -16.32 -16.42
CA GLY A 67 1.81 -17.46 -17.00
C GLY A 67 1.17 -18.38 -15.96
N LEU A 68 1.80 -18.57 -14.80
CA LEU A 68 1.22 -19.32 -13.68
C LEU A 68 0.03 -18.58 -13.06
N VAL A 69 0.15 -17.28 -12.79
CA VAL A 69 -0.94 -16.47 -12.25
C VAL A 69 -2.13 -16.46 -13.21
N LYS A 70 -1.90 -16.33 -14.53
CA LYS A 70 -2.95 -16.38 -15.57
C LYS A 70 -3.77 -17.67 -15.56
N ARG A 71 -3.23 -18.77 -15.03
CA ARG A 71 -3.94 -20.05 -14.91
C ARG A 71 -4.79 -20.15 -13.64
N THR A 72 -4.67 -19.22 -12.71
CA THR A 72 -5.51 -19.18 -11.53
C THR A 72 -6.86 -18.53 -11.86
N ARG A 73 -7.87 -18.80 -11.03
CA ARG A 73 -9.17 -18.12 -11.10
C ARG A 73 -9.11 -16.66 -10.65
N ASP A 74 -7.98 -16.24 -10.08
CA ASP A 74 -7.79 -14.96 -9.41
C ASP A 74 -7.06 -13.94 -10.30
N PHE A 75 -6.68 -14.33 -11.52
CA PHE A 75 -5.89 -13.49 -12.43
C PHE A 75 -6.52 -12.12 -12.69
N GLU A 76 -7.82 -12.07 -12.96
CA GLU A 76 -8.50 -10.82 -13.30
C GLU A 76 -8.47 -9.83 -12.12
N GLY A 77 -8.86 -10.27 -10.93
CA GLY A 77 -8.83 -9.39 -9.76
C GLY A 77 -7.40 -9.05 -9.30
N ALA A 78 -6.42 -9.95 -9.51
CA ALA A 78 -5.01 -9.65 -9.29
C ALA A 78 -4.53 -8.54 -10.24
N LEU A 79 -4.95 -8.60 -11.51
CA LEU A 79 -4.63 -7.60 -12.52
C LEU A 79 -5.20 -6.23 -12.17
N PHE A 80 -6.46 -6.18 -11.71
CA PHE A 80 -7.08 -4.92 -11.25
C PHE A 80 -6.52 -4.41 -9.93
N SER A 81 -6.07 -5.28 -9.02
CA SER A 81 -5.34 -4.86 -7.81
C SER A 81 -4.06 -4.10 -8.18
N VAL A 82 -3.25 -4.65 -9.09
CA VAL A 82 -2.05 -3.97 -9.61
C VAL A 82 -2.41 -2.67 -10.31
N ALA A 83 -3.46 -2.68 -11.13
CA ALA A 83 -3.89 -1.51 -11.88
C ALA A 83 -4.32 -0.35 -10.98
N GLY A 84 -4.98 -0.63 -9.86
CA GLY A 84 -5.30 0.38 -8.85
C GLY A 84 -4.03 1.03 -8.29
N THR A 85 -3.02 0.23 -7.91
CA THR A 85 -1.75 0.73 -7.36
C THR A 85 -0.97 1.57 -8.39
N VAL A 86 -0.86 1.09 -9.63
CA VAL A 86 -0.19 1.82 -10.71
C VAL A 86 -0.93 3.11 -11.03
N SER A 87 -2.25 3.06 -11.17
CA SER A 87 -3.06 4.26 -11.50
C SER A 87 -3.00 5.31 -10.41
N ALA A 88 -3.01 4.90 -9.13
CA ALA A 88 -2.82 5.80 -8.00
C ALA A 88 -1.49 6.54 -8.08
N ALA A 89 -0.39 5.81 -8.29
CA ALA A 89 0.93 6.38 -8.40
C ALA A 89 1.06 7.36 -9.58
N LEU A 90 0.56 6.99 -10.76
CA LEU A 90 0.59 7.84 -11.95
C LEU A 90 -0.24 9.12 -11.76
N LYS A 91 -1.44 9.02 -11.17
CA LYS A 91 -2.31 10.18 -10.92
C LYS A 91 -1.73 11.16 -9.91
N ILE A 92 -0.97 10.67 -8.92
CA ILE A 92 -0.19 11.53 -8.02
C ILE A 92 0.87 12.31 -8.81
N TRP A 93 1.57 11.66 -9.74
CA TRP A 93 2.59 12.33 -10.56
C TRP A 93 2.04 13.30 -11.61
N HIS A 94 0.81 13.06 -12.06
CA HIS A 94 0.05 14.00 -12.88
C HIS A 94 -0.61 15.13 -12.06
N GLU A 95 -0.38 15.17 -10.74
CA GLU A 95 -0.95 16.15 -9.83
C GLU A 95 -2.49 16.17 -9.84
N GLU A 96 -3.14 15.05 -10.15
CA GLU A 96 -4.60 14.92 -10.12
C GLU A 96 -5.11 14.68 -8.69
N ILE A 97 -4.33 13.94 -7.91
CA ILE A 97 -4.55 13.64 -6.49
C ILE A 97 -3.21 13.79 -5.73
N ASP A 98 -3.26 13.94 -4.41
CA ASP A 98 -2.07 14.14 -3.59
C ASP A 98 -1.63 12.85 -2.87
N ASN A 99 -2.59 11.98 -2.53
CA ASN A 99 -2.35 10.67 -1.93
C ASN A 99 -3.47 9.68 -2.32
N ALA A 100 -3.30 8.41 -1.96
CA ALA A 100 -4.28 7.38 -2.30
C ALA A 100 -4.41 6.25 -1.29
N PHE A 101 -5.60 5.65 -1.25
CA PHE A 101 -5.86 4.33 -0.68
C PHE A 101 -6.29 3.37 -1.79
N VAL A 102 -5.62 2.23 -1.89
CA VAL A 102 -5.85 1.24 -2.94
C VAL A 102 -6.41 -0.03 -2.32
N PHE A 103 -7.64 -0.39 -2.72
CA PHE A 103 -8.22 -1.69 -2.41
C PHE A 103 -7.58 -2.75 -3.30
N THR A 104 -6.83 -3.63 -2.68
CA THR A 104 -6.34 -4.85 -3.30
C THR A 104 -7.17 -6.03 -2.80
N GLY A 105 -7.49 -6.96 -3.70
CA GLY A 105 -8.12 -8.24 -3.34
C GLY A 105 -7.12 -9.33 -3.08
N TYR A 106 -5.88 -9.04 -3.43
CA TYR A 106 -4.74 -9.91 -3.43
C TYR A 106 -3.60 -9.13 -2.84
N GLY A 107 -2.81 -9.77 -1.97
CA GLY A 107 -1.69 -9.08 -1.36
C GLY A 107 -0.62 -8.71 -2.40
N ASP A 108 0.32 -7.88 -1.96
CA ASP A 108 1.37 -7.34 -2.81
C ASP A 108 2.71 -8.02 -2.47
N HIS A 109 3.02 -8.07 -1.17
CA HIS A 109 4.39 -8.21 -0.67
C HIS A 109 5.03 -9.62 -0.71
N HIS A 110 4.26 -10.67 -0.97
CA HIS A 110 4.78 -12.05 -1.14
C HIS A 110 4.97 -12.43 -2.62
N ALA A 111 4.64 -11.54 -3.57
CA ALA A 111 4.96 -11.73 -4.98
C ALA A 111 6.38 -11.22 -5.27
N GLY A 112 7.27 -12.14 -5.62
CA GLY A 112 8.63 -11.85 -6.08
C GLY A 112 8.72 -11.81 -7.60
N SER A 113 9.94 -11.76 -8.13
CA SER A 113 10.19 -11.72 -9.57
C SER A 113 9.77 -13.02 -10.28
N ASP A 114 10.01 -14.19 -9.69
CA ASP A 114 9.71 -15.51 -10.29
C ASP A 114 8.80 -16.42 -9.45
N PHE A 115 8.29 -15.92 -8.32
CA PHE A 115 7.40 -16.65 -7.43
C PHE A 115 6.25 -15.79 -6.90
N PHE A 116 5.21 -16.46 -6.40
CA PHE A 116 4.10 -15.83 -5.67
C PHE A 116 3.56 -16.77 -4.61
N SER A 117 3.05 -16.23 -3.51
CA SER A 117 2.47 -17.02 -2.40
C SER A 117 1.58 -16.15 -1.50
N GLY A 118 0.96 -16.75 -0.48
CA GLY A 118 0.24 -16.01 0.56
C GLY A 118 -0.96 -15.18 0.06
N GLY A 119 -1.56 -15.54 -1.08
CA GLY A 119 -2.62 -14.74 -1.71
C GLY A 119 -2.12 -13.46 -2.39
N CYS A 120 -0.81 -13.27 -2.48
CA CYS A 120 -0.18 -12.25 -3.31
C CYS A 120 0.14 -12.86 -4.67
N TYR A 121 -0.31 -12.22 -5.75
CA TYR A 121 -0.13 -12.73 -7.11
C TYR A 121 0.80 -11.87 -7.96
N PHE A 122 0.79 -10.56 -7.77
CA PHE A 122 1.68 -9.60 -8.42
C PHE A 122 2.07 -8.53 -7.43
N ASN A 123 3.25 -7.94 -7.62
CA ASN A 123 3.77 -6.88 -6.76
C ASN A 123 3.40 -5.51 -7.35
N GLY A 124 2.24 -4.99 -6.96
CA GLY A 124 1.68 -3.74 -7.47
C GLY A 124 2.57 -2.53 -7.17
N ALA A 125 3.15 -2.46 -5.97
CA ALA A 125 4.08 -1.41 -5.59
C ALA A 125 5.34 -1.43 -6.49
N ALA A 126 5.91 -2.60 -6.76
CA ALA A 126 7.07 -2.72 -7.64
C ALA A 126 6.79 -2.30 -9.08
N ILE A 127 5.64 -2.70 -9.61
CA ILE A 127 5.21 -2.33 -10.96
C ILE A 127 4.97 -0.81 -11.04
N ALA A 128 4.33 -0.21 -10.02
CA ALA A 128 4.13 1.22 -9.96
C ALA A 128 5.47 1.99 -9.91
N ILE A 129 6.44 1.52 -9.14
CA ILE A 129 7.78 2.10 -9.07
C ILE A 129 8.50 2.03 -10.42
N HIS A 130 8.39 0.90 -11.14
CA HIS A 130 8.92 0.78 -12.50
C HIS A 130 8.32 1.84 -13.42
N GLU A 131 6.99 1.99 -13.43
CA GLU A 131 6.30 2.95 -14.29
C GLU A 131 6.64 4.40 -13.93
N LEU A 132 6.73 4.72 -12.64
CA LEU A 132 7.18 6.04 -12.16
C LEU A 132 8.60 6.38 -12.64
N ARG A 133 9.53 5.43 -12.55
CA ARG A 133 10.90 5.56 -13.09
C ARG A 133 10.88 5.81 -14.59
N ARG A 134 10.13 5.00 -15.32
CA ARG A 134 10.06 5.03 -16.78
C ARG A 134 9.47 6.33 -17.30
N GLN A 135 8.40 6.82 -16.68
CA GLN A 135 7.62 7.97 -17.17
C GLN A 135 8.10 9.32 -16.60
N PHE A 136 8.55 9.33 -15.34
CA PHE A 136 8.83 10.57 -14.61
C PHE A 136 10.23 10.64 -13.98
N ARG A 137 11.08 9.63 -14.19
CA ARG A 137 12.45 9.58 -13.65
C ARG A 137 12.53 9.64 -12.13
N VAL A 138 11.54 9.06 -11.45
CA VAL A 138 11.55 8.91 -9.99
C VAL A 138 12.69 7.99 -9.60
N GLU A 139 13.64 8.47 -8.82
CA GLU A 139 14.83 7.69 -8.45
C GLU A 139 14.67 7.02 -7.09
N LYS A 140 14.12 7.75 -6.11
CA LYS A 140 14.08 7.32 -4.71
C LYS A 140 12.65 7.09 -4.22
N VAL A 141 12.34 5.85 -3.87
CA VAL A 141 11.04 5.47 -3.31
C VAL A 141 11.23 4.77 -1.98
N ALA A 142 10.37 5.06 -1.01
CA ALA A 142 10.32 4.27 0.22
C ALA A 142 9.06 3.39 0.26
N ILE A 143 9.21 2.20 0.81
CA ILE A 143 8.13 1.25 1.07
C ILE A 143 8.19 0.94 2.56
N VAL A 144 7.10 1.23 3.27
CA VAL A 144 6.88 0.80 4.64
C VAL A 144 5.86 -0.33 4.64
N ASP A 145 6.20 -1.46 5.24
CA ASP A 145 5.37 -2.66 5.25
C ASP A 145 5.03 -3.02 6.69
N THR A 146 3.76 -2.83 7.02
CA THR A 146 3.21 -3.05 8.38
C THR A 146 2.25 -4.24 8.40
N ASP A 147 2.25 -5.06 7.35
CA ASP A 147 1.70 -6.40 7.40
C ASP A 147 2.49 -7.24 8.43
N ALA A 148 1.79 -8.08 9.18
CA ALA A 148 2.43 -8.90 10.23
C ALA A 148 3.44 -9.93 9.66
N HIS A 149 3.30 -10.27 8.37
CA HIS A 149 4.12 -11.24 7.67
C HIS A 149 5.27 -10.57 6.92
N HIS A 150 6.38 -11.31 6.78
CA HIS A 150 7.52 -10.80 6.05
C HIS A 150 7.21 -10.71 4.56
N GLY A 151 7.30 -9.51 3.98
CA GLY A 151 7.17 -9.28 2.53
C GLY A 151 8.40 -9.74 1.74
N ASN A 152 8.60 -11.06 1.67
CA ASN A 152 9.75 -11.68 1.01
C ASN A 152 9.81 -11.40 -0.50
N GLY A 153 8.67 -11.18 -1.16
CA GLY A 153 8.62 -10.82 -2.56
C GLY A 153 9.13 -9.40 -2.81
N THR A 154 8.62 -8.43 -2.05
CA THR A 154 9.11 -7.04 -2.12
C THR A 154 10.59 -6.95 -1.74
N TRP A 155 11.04 -7.73 -0.75
CA TRP A 155 12.45 -7.79 -0.39
C TRP A 155 13.29 -8.29 -1.57
N GLU A 156 12.93 -9.43 -2.17
CA GLU A 156 13.67 -10.04 -3.28
C GLU A 156 13.77 -9.13 -4.49
N ILE A 157 12.65 -8.54 -4.94
CA ILE A 157 12.60 -7.66 -6.11
C ILE A 157 13.58 -6.48 -5.97
N PHE A 158 13.71 -5.93 -4.77
CA PHE A 158 14.47 -4.71 -4.55
C PHE A 158 15.83 -4.95 -3.86
N GLU A 159 16.24 -6.18 -3.58
CA GLU A 159 17.38 -6.48 -2.69
C GLU A 159 18.63 -5.64 -3.02
N ASP A 160 18.92 -5.49 -4.31
CA ASP A 160 20.08 -4.74 -4.82
C ASP A 160 19.80 -3.31 -5.30
N ASP A 161 18.56 -2.84 -5.21
CA ASP A 161 18.16 -1.50 -5.65
C ASP A 161 18.46 -0.45 -4.57
N PRO A 162 19.44 0.46 -4.79
CA PRO A 162 19.76 1.52 -3.84
C PRO A 162 18.71 2.66 -3.87
N GLY A 163 17.92 2.77 -4.93
CA GLY A 163 16.83 3.74 -5.06
C GLY A 163 15.56 3.34 -4.30
N VAL A 164 15.54 2.18 -3.65
CA VAL A 164 14.40 1.75 -2.83
C VAL A 164 14.79 1.51 -1.37
N LEU A 165 14.16 2.25 -0.46
CA LEU A 165 14.15 1.97 0.97
C LEU A 165 12.96 1.07 1.30
N TYR A 166 13.19 -0.17 1.69
CA TYR A 166 12.14 -1.08 2.18
C TYR A 166 12.33 -1.32 3.67
N VAL A 167 11.29 -1.03 4.46
CA VAL A 167 11.26 -1.29 5.90
C VAL A 167 10.03 -2.11 6.24
N CYS A 168 10.25 -3.36 6.65
CA CYS A 168 9.21 -4.30 7.04
C CYS A 168 9.15 -4.44 8.56
N PHE A 169 7.95 -4.52 9.12
CA PHE A 169 7.67 -4.72 10.54
C PHE A 169 6.95 -6.05 10.75
N CYS A 170 7.71 -7.13 10.86
CA CYS A 170 7.16 -8.50 10.92
C CYS A 170 7.77 -9.34 12.04
N SER A 171 7.21 -10.53 12.27
CA SER A 171 7.68 -11.49 13.29
C SER A 171 9.03 -12.16 12.99
N GLY A 172 9.62 -11.90 11.82
CA GLY A 172 10.92 -12.44 11.40
C GLY A 172 12.13 -11.87 12.17
N SER A 173 13.32 -12.43 11.92
CA SER A 173 14.56 -11.94 12.53
C SER A 173 14.95 -10.55 12.03
N SER A 174 15.46 -9.71 12.93
CA SER A 174 16.01 -8.40 12.55
C SER A 174 17.15 -8.57 11.54
N LEU A 175 17.05 -7.90 10.41
CA LEU A 175 18.03 -7.96 9.33
C LEU A 175 18.12 -6.61 8.63
N GLU A 176 19.31 -6.10 8.43
CA GLU A 176 19.54 -4.87 7.67
C GLU A 176 20.62 -5.10 6.62
N ARG A 177 20.28 -4.84 5.36
CA ARG A 177 21.17 -4.93 4.21
C ARG A 177 20.94 -3.71 3.32
N LYS A 178 21.91 -2.78 3.28
CA LYS A 178 21.79 -1.52 2.52
C LYS A 178 20.49 -0.80 2.92
N ASN A 179 19.57 -0.59 1.96
CA ASN A 179 18.29 0.08 2.17
C ASN A 179 17.13 -0.91 2.44
N LYS A 180 17.43 -2.16 2.78
CA LYS A 180 16.44 -3.20 3.10
C LYS A 180 16.54 -3.55 4.57
N VAL A 181 15.46 -3.31 5.30
CA VAL A 181 15.41 -3.39 6.76
C VAL A 181 14.21 -4.23 7.18
N ASN A 182 14.48 -5.30 7.90
CA ASN A 182 13.47 -6.03 8.64
C ASN A 182 13.58 -5.66 10.11
N VAL A 183 12.55 -4.98 10.63
CA VAL A 183 12.41 -4.66 12.03
C VAL A 183 11.62 -5.80 12.67
N GLN A 184 12.26 -6.53 13.58
CA GLN A 184 11.61 -7.60 14.32
C GLN A 184 10.53 -7.02 15.24
N VAL A 185 9.30 -7.50 15.05
CA VAL A 185 8.17 -7.21 15.93
C VAL A 185 8.00 -8.37 16.91
N PRO A 186 7.89 -8.11 18.23
CA PRO A 186 7.61 -9.15 19.21
C PRO A 186 6.27 -9.87 18.94
N TRP A 187 6.21 -11.16 19.29
CA TRP A 187 4.99 -11.98 19.17
C TRP A 187 3.78 -11.47 19.98
N LYS A 188 4.03 -10.56 20.92
CA LYS A 188 3.03 -9.75 21.60
C LYS A 188 3.62 -8.37 21.81
N THR A 189 2.95 -7.36 21.33
CA THR A 189 3.33 -5.97 21.50
C THR A 189 2.08 -5.14 21.74
N ASP A 190 2.24 -3.99 22.38
CA ASP A 190 1.18 -2.99 22.48
C ASP A 190 1.34 -1.89 21.42
N ASP A 191 0.33 -1.02 21.34
CA ASP A 191 0.28 0.05 20.35
C ASP A 191 1.43 1.06 20.49
N ASP A 192 1.88 1.35 21.72
CA ASP A 192 2.91 2.35 21.98
C ASP A 192 4.30 1.80 21.66
N GLU A 193 4.56 0.54 22.00
CA GLU A 193 5.73 -0.21 21.58
C GLU A 193 5.82 -0.30 20.05
N TYR A 194 4.73 -0.68 19.38
CA TYR A 194 4.70 -0.78 17.93
C TYR A 194 4.95 0.58 17.26
N LEU A 195 4.32 1.66 17.74
CA LEU A 195 4.60 3.01 17.23
C LEU A 195 6.05 3.44 17.48
N SER A 196 6.64 3.04 18.60
CA SER A 196 8.06 3.29 18.87
C SER A 196 8.96 2.56 17.87
N LEU A 197 8.63 1.31 17.52
CA LEU A 197 9.32 0.57 16.45
C LEU A 197 9.19 1.30 15.12
N ILE A 198 8.00 1.79 14.74
CA ILE A 198 7.80 2.56 13.50
C ILE A 198 8.67 3.82 13.47
N LYS A 199 8.73 4.56 14.59
CA LYS A 199 9.53 5.79 14.69
C LYS A 199 11.03 5.52 14.55
N GLN A 200 11.53 4.48 15.21
CA GLN A 200 12.96 4.13 15.19
C GLN A 200 13.35 3.43 13.88
N GLY A 201 12.49 2.55 13.38
CA GLY A 201 12.67 1.71 12.21
C GLY A 201 12.52 2.49 10.91
N PHE A 202 11.43 3.24 10.76
CA PHE A 202 11.07 3.87 9.49
C PHE A 202 11.28 5.39 9.50
N VAL A 203 10.75 6.11 10.49
CA VAL A 203 10.69 7.59 10.44
C VAL A 203 12.08 8.25 10.36
N GLN A 204 13.08 7.71 11.07
CA GLN A 204 14.45 8.24 10.96
C GLN A 204 15.07 7.94 9.59
N ARG A 205 14.87 6.72 9.08
CA ARG A 205 15.44 6.28 7.80
C ARG A 205 14.83 7.04 6.63
N VAL A 206 13.51 7.21 6.61
CA VAL A 206 12.81 7.90 5.50
C VAL A 206 13.20 9.38 5.41
N LYS A 207 13.43 10.05 6.56
CA LYS A 207 13.93 11.44 6.60
C LYS A 207 15.33 11.56 6.02
N ALA A 208 16.22 10.60 6.33
CA ALA A 208 17.58 10.58 5.79
C ALA A 208 17.59 10.23 4.29
N PHE A 209 16.76 9.27 3.90
CA PHE A 209 16.66 8.78 2.52
C PHE A 209 16.05 9.81 1.57
N LYS A 210 15.12 10.64 2.05
CA LYS A 210 14.42 11.68 1.28
C LYS A 210 13.81 11.11 -0.01
N PRO A 211 12.84 10.18 0.10
CA PRO A 211 12.18 9.63 -1.09
C PRO A 211 11.32 10.69 -1.78
N GLU A 212 10.88 10.40 -3.00
CA GLU A 212 9.96 11.23 -3.78
C GLU A 212 8.50 10.83 -3.56
N CYS A 213 8.25 9.60 -3.10
CA CYS A 213 6.96 9.09 -2.62
C CYS A 213 7.13 7.92 -1.66
N VAL A 214 6.07 7.58 -0.94
CA VAL A 214 6.04 6.42 -0.04
C VAL A 214 4.88 5.49 -0.40
N PHE A 215 5.18 4.21 -0.57
CA PHE A 215 4.18 3.14 -0.57
C PHE A 215 4.08 2.58 0.85
N TRP A 216 2.85 2.41 1.32
CA TRP A 216 2.57 1.77 2.59
C TRP A 216 1.80 0.48 2.33
N ASN A 217 2.50 -0.65 2.39
CA ASN A 217 1.87 -1.97 2.42
C ASN A 217 1.22 -2.13 3.78
N TRP A 218 -0.09 -1.89 3.83
CA TRP A 218 -0.85 -1.83 5.06
C TRP A 218 -1.69 -3.11 5.22
N GLY A 219 -1.20 -4.00 6.08
CA GLY A 219 -1.97 -5.11 6.61
C GLY A 219 -2.66 -4.74 7.94
N TYR A 220 -3.83 -5.33 8.18
CA TYR A 220 -4.49 -5.32 9.49
C TYR A 220 -4.61 -6.73 10.09
N ASP A 221 -3.76 -7.65 9.65
CA ASP A 221 -3.69 -9.02 10.14
C ASP A 221 -3.00 -9.18 11.49
N GLY A 222 -2.17 -8.20 11.88
CA GLY A 222 -1.57 -8.12 13.22
C GLY A 222 -2.53 -7.67 14.34
N THR A 223 -3.75 -7.26 13.99
CA THR A 223 -4.76 -6.79 14.96
C THR A 223 -5.28 -7.93 15.83
N GLN A 224 -5.66 -7.61 17.06
CA GLN A 224 -6.30 -8.53 18.01
C GLN A 224 -7.43 -9.34 17.37
N GLY A 225 -7.29 -10.67 17.41
CA GLY A 225 -8.20 -11.65 16.86
C GLY A 225 -8.18 -11.79 15.34
N ALA A 226 -7.21 -11.23 14.62
CA ALA A 226 -6.92 -11.56 13.21
C ALA A 226 -5.93 -12.74 13.12
N TYR A 227 -5.59 -13.19 11.91
CA TYR A 227 -4.82 -14.43 11.73
C TYR A 227 -3.32 -14.28 12.06
N GLY A 228 -2.78 -13.06 12.00
CA GLY A 228 -1.41 -12.73 12.38
C GLY A 228 -1.32 -12.00 13.72
N ASP A 229 -2.34 -12.13 14.57
CA ASP A 229 -2.50 -11.36 15.81
C ASP A 229 -1.21 -11.31 16.65
N ILE A 230 -0.62 -10.11 16.72
CA ILE A 230 0.55 -9.77 17.52
C ILE A 230 0.19 -8.82 18.67
N GLY A 231 -1.11 -8.61 18.94
CA GLY A 231 -1.61 -7.82 20.06
C GLY A 231 -2.06 -6.38 19.73
N LEU A 232 -1.98 -5.96 18.46
CA LEU A 232 -2.30 -4.58 18.07
C LEU A 232 -3.79 -4.27 18.24
N SER A 233 -4.11 -3.14 18.86
CA SER A 233 -5.50 -2.71 18.99
C SER A 233 -6.03 -2.18 17.65
N PRO A 234 -7.35 -2.24 17.40
CA PRO A 234 -7.96 -1.58 16.24
C PRO A 234 -7.64 -0.08 16.15
N ASP A 235 -7.46 0.61 17.27
CA ASP A 235 -7.26 2.06 17.30
C ASP A 235 -5.84 2.47 16.85
N LEU A 236 -4.89 1.53 16.88
CA LEU A 236 -3.54 1.74 16.37
C LEU A 236 -3.52 2.17 14.89
N HIS A 237 -4.38 1.60 14.05
CA HIS A 237 -4.30 1.82 12.60
C HIS A 237 -4.52 3.29 12.23
N GLN A 238 -5.41 3.99 12.94
CA GLN A 238 -5.59 5.43 12.76
C GLN A 238 -4.37 6.23 13.25
N ARG A 239 -3.79 5.84 14.40
CA ARG A 239 -2.59 6.49 14.96
C ARG A 239 -1.38 6.33 14.03
N LEU A 240 -1.22 5.13 13.48
CA LEU A 240 -0.18 4.78 12.51
C LEU A 240 -0.34 5.57 11.21
N ALA A 241 -1.57 5.67 10.70
CA ALA A 241 -1.86 6.51 9.53
C ALA A 241 -1.49 7.98 9.77
N ARG A 242 -1.79 8.52 10.95
CA ARG A 242 -1.44 9.91 11.32
C ARG A 242 0.07 10.13 11.39
N GLU A 243 0.79 9.19 12.01
CA GLU A 243 2.25 9.25 12.11
C GLU A 243 2.89 9.21 10.72
N LEU A 244 2.52 8.24 9.88
CA LEU A 244 3.07 8.09 8.54
C LEU A 244 2.73 9.28 7.64
N LYS A 245 1.46 9.72 7.64
CA LYS A 245 1.05 10.92 6.88
C LYS A 245 1.84 12.15 7.30
N THR A 246 2.00 12.40 8.61
CA THR A 246 2.76 13.55 9.12
C THR A 246 4.20 13.55 8.63
N VAL A 247 4.84 12.38 8.58
CA VAL A 247 6.21 12.25 8.09
C VAL A 247 6.27 12.43 6.58
N VAL A 248 5.36 11.81 5.83
CA VAL A 248 5.29 11.86 4.36
C VAL A 248 4.97 13.26 3.84
N ASP A 249 4.05 13.98 4.49
CA ASP A 249 3.76 15.39 4.21
C ASP A 249 5.04 16.25 4.26
N ARG A 250 5.97 15.92 5.17
CA ARG A 250 7.22 16.65 5.36
C ARG A 250 8.35 16.23 4.43
N VAL A 251 8.46 14.94 4.10
CA VAL A 251 9.62 14.41 3.36
C VAL A 251 9.40 14.32 1.85
N CYS A 252 8.15 14.16 1.39
CA CYS A 252 7.83 13.99 -0.02
C CYS A 252 6.47 14.59 -0.41
N SER A 253 6.12 15.74 0.20
CA SER A 253 4.94 16.54 -0.16
C SER A 253 3.62 15.76 -0.10
N GLY A 254 3.52 14.81 0.82
CA GLY A 254 2.27 14.08 1.09
C GLY A 254 1.98 12.94 0.11
N ARG A 255 2.90 12.62 -0.81
CA ARG A 255 2.77 11.53 -1.78
C ARG A 255 2.84 10.15 -1.11
N LEU A 256 1.72 9.76 -0.50
CA LEU A 256 1.52 8.48 0.19
C LEU A 256 0.54 7.61 -0.58
N ILE A 257 0.94 6.40 -0.95
CA ILE A 257 0.09 5.39 -1.57
C ILE A 257 -0.08 4.26 -0.57
N VAL A 258 -1.27 4.17 0.05
CA VAL A 258 -1.61 3.07 0.95
C VAL A 258 -2.14 1.91 0.11
N VAL A 259 -1.44 0.79 0.14
CA VAL A 259 -1.80 -0.45 -0.54
C VAL A 259 -2.32 -1.40 0.50
N LEU A 260 -3.60 -1.78 0.41
CA LEU A 260 -4.16 -2.80 1.28
C LEU A 260 -3.36 -4.10 1.12
N CYS A 261 -2.97 -4.76 2.21
CA CYS A 261 -2.25 -6.03 2.17
C CYS A 261 -3.04 -7.10 2.96
N GLY A 262 -2.47 -7.67 4.01
CA GLY A 262 -3.08 -8.69 4.85
C GLY A 262 -4.30 -8.23 5.67
N GLY A 263 -4.99 -9.22 6.22
CA GLY A 263 -6.20 -9.08 7.03
C GLY A 263 -7.43 -9.69 6.33
N SER A 264 -8.13 -10.61 6.99
CA SER A 264 -9.28 -11.34 6.39
C SER A 264 -10.62 -11.01 7.01
N ARG A 265 -10.61 -10.39 8.20
CA ARG A 265 -11.81 -10.07 8.97
C ARG A 265 -12.58 -8.89 8.38
N ARG A 266 -13.82 -9.15 7.96
CA ARG A 266 -14.75 -8.15 7.40
C ARG A 266 -15.09 -7.03 8.39
N ASP A 267 -15.32 -7.39 9.66
CA ASP A 267 -15.67 -6.42 10.71
C ASP A 267 -14.52 -5.44 11.00
N LEU A 268 -13.29 -5.94 11.00
CA LEU A 268 -12.10 -5.09 11.08
C LEU A 268 -11.94 -4.23 9.82
N ALA A 269 -12.08 -4.80 8.62
CA ALA A 269 -11.99 -4.03 7.37
C ALA A 269 -12.97 -2.84 7.37
N ARG A 270 -14.25 -3.11 7.68
CA ARG A 270 -15.33 -2.11 7.77
C ARG A 270 -15.03 -1.02 8.79
N ARG A 271 -14.38 -1.35 9.91
CA ARG A 271 -14.00 -0.37 10.94
C ARG A 271 -12.78 0.46 10.55
N LEU A 272 -11.73 -0.20 10.07
CA LEU A 272 -10.38 0.36 9.99
C LEU A 272 -10.13 1.14 8.70
N ILE A 273 -10.56 0.62 7.54
CA ILE A 273 -10.30 1.25 6.24
C ILE A 273 -10.84 2.69 6.18
N PRO A 274 -12.10 2.97 6.58
CA PRO A 274 -12.60 4.35 6.57
C PRO A 274 -11.80 5.29 7.49
N GLN A 275 -11.23 4.79 8.60
CA GLN A 275 -10.42 5.60 9.51
C GLN A 275 -9.08 5.99 8.89
N VAL A 276 -8.42 5.07 8.17
CA VAL A 276 -7.18 5.36 7.44
C VAL A 276 -7.45 6.37 6.34
N ILE A 277 -8.50 6.17 5.53
CA ILE A 277 -8.88 7.10 4.45
C ILE A 277 -9.23 8.49 4.99
N ARG A 278 -9.93 8.59 6.13
CA ARG A 278 -10.18 9.88 6.80
C ARG A 278 -8.89 10.62 7.09
N VAL A 279 -7.89 9.94 7.64
CA VAL A 279 -6.59 10.56 7.94
C VAL A 279 -5.91 11.03 6.65
N LEU A 280 -5.97 10.26 5.57
CA LEU A 280 -5.41 10.67 4.27
C LEU A 280 -6.05 11.97 3.73
N ALA A 281 -7.38 12.11 3.88
CA ALA A 281 -8.13 13.29 3.44
C ALA A 281 -7.96 14.52 4.33
N GLU A 282 -7.40 14.40 5.53
CA GLU A 282 -7.11 15.56 6.37
C GLU A 282 -6.04 16.46 5.74
N GLN A 283 -6.14 17.77 5.98
CA GLN A 283 -5.11 18.71 5.56
C GLN A 283 -3.79 18.40 6.27
N GLY A 284 -2.69 18.37 5.51
CA GLY A 284 -1.36 18.24 6.09
C GLY A 284 -1.04 19.39 7.04
N GLN A 285 -0.31 19.11 8.11
CA GLN A 285 0.19 20.18 8.98
C GLN A 285 1.22 21.01 8.20
N SER A 286 0.85 22.25 7.86
CA SER A 286 1.73 23.23 7.22
C SER A 286 3.08 23.32 7.94
N HIS A 287 4.16 23.54 7.18
CA HIS A 287 5.52 23.82 7.66
C HIS A 287 5.56 24.99 8.67
N GLN A 288 5.14 24.77 9.90
CA GLN A 288 5.42 25.66 11.02
C GLN A 288 6.65 25.14 11.73
N ASN A 289 7.76 25.82 11.44
CA ASN A 289 9.00 25.93 12.20
C ASN A 289 9.02 25.16 13.53
N LEU A 290 9.71 24.03 13.53
CA LEU A 290 10.45 23.59 14.70
C LEU A 290 11.93 23.79 14.32
N THR A 291 12.43 24.97 14.71
CA THR A 291 13.85 25.27 14.88
C THR A 291 14.54 24.21 15.73
#